data_AF-A0A150M695-F1
#
_entry.id   AF-A0A150M695-F1
#
_cell.length_a   1.000
_cell.length_b   1.000
_cell.length_c   1.000
_cell.angle_alpha   90.00
_cell.angle_beta   90.00
_cell.angle_gamma   90.00
#
_symmetry.space_group_name_H-M   'P 1'
#
loop_
_entity.id
_entity.type
_entity.pdbx_description
1 polymer ?
#
loop_
_entity_poly.entity_id
_entity_poly.type
_entity_poly.pdbx_seq_one_letter_code
_entity_poly.pdbx_strand_id
1 'polypeptide(L)'
;MQFPLNKYGEVEVQNNELRYFIPIAYTEASDLGELEESYRKKGKELMDSPYYLFASNLEVVRNRFCFTFQLEEMKAFHYIRQFPFEEQLYYLRSLVEMAKNIEQTPILWDKNSLLVDLTDGKIKTFLFGFDKHPIHVSQDVVDGLKETIILALTTLHRVLGKPRRIDFIDQREIVIRFAENILHGKSVSEIGRVVEDTILEIERQLEQEKKEQPKSNVLTAFKEKWNAKKETAATVEQPIWRFSKKKSNLPAPYEKKKSIWDNKYVYLSASALAFVILIGNSTGAFDFSKPEEAKAKQEQTEVIPSSKLVGVYQKALTGNEQEALDQLERYGYDNLSKKDQKVMLSLYKETGQSEKAIKLKPEYAEEVVNDLISNQKYDDLRTLQSKIDNPVVNYEVAFLDKKWEDVVRLKDKVKMTDRRENQLLSAYLHLGRMDEAKKLVAESPELSQKVQDFEMKKKQVENLKMQVQQVQKNEKDAKKRDEQVKKLNEQIKQLEAAINNI
;
A
#
# COMPACT_ATOMS: atom_id res chain seq x y z
N MET A 1 25.64 14.09 2.76
CA MET A 1 25.38 15.52 2.48
C MET A 1 24.69 16.10 3.69
N GLN A 2 25.13 17.25 4.21
CA GLN A 2 24.52 17.90 5.39
C GLN A 2 24.06 19.31 5.02
N PHE A 3 22.84 19.70 5.43
CA PHE A 3 22.29 21.04 5.17
C PHE A 3 21.26 21.44 6.25
N PRO A 4 21.08 22.75 6.51
CA PRO A 4 20.09 23.23 7.48
C PRO A 4 18.66 23.09 6.93
N LEU A 5 17.70 22.84 7.82
CA LEU A 5 16.28 22.74 7.50
C LEU A 5 15.43 23.22 8.69
N ASN A 6 14.26 23.82 8.45
CA ASN A 6 13.35 24.27 9.51
C ASN A 6 13.99 25.20 10.57
N LYS A 7 14.83 26.15 10.12
CA LYS A 7 15.55 27.17 10.92
C LYS A 7 16.62 26.64 11.88
N TYR A 8 16.31 25.66 12.71
CA TYR A 8 17.21 25.10 13.73
C TYR A 8 17.56 23.64 13.51
N GLY A 9 16.91 23.00 12.53
CA GLY A 9 17.17 21.62 12.19
C GLY A 9 18.32 21.46 11.20
N GLU A 10 18.88 20.26 11.18
CA GLU A 10 19.90 19.85 10.21
C GLU A 10 19.51 18.51 9.63
N VAL A 11 19.67 18.34 8.32
CA VAL A 11 19.50 17.06 7.65
C VAL A 11 20.85 16.55 7.22
N GLU A 12 21.09 15.27 7.49
CA GLU A 12 22.22 14.50 6.98
C GLU A 12 21.67 13.34 6.14
N VAL A 13 22.12 13.25 4.89
CA VAL A 13 21.79 12.14 3.99
C VAL A 13 23.06 11.35 3.71
N GLN A 14 23.05 10.06 4.03
CA GLN A 14 24.12 9.13 3.74
C GLN A 14 23.55 7.83 3.18
N ASN A 15 24.01 7.43 1.99
CA ASN A 15 23.48 6.27 1.25
C ASN A 15 21.95 6.36 1.07
N ASN A 16 21.19 5.43 1.64
CA ASN A 16 19.72 5.39 1.63
C ASN A 16 19.12 5.82 2.97
N GLU A 17 19.86 6.54 3.80
CA GLU A 17 19.38 7.01 5.11
C GLU A 17 19.34 8.54 5.16
N LEU A 18 18.25 9.07 5.68
CA LEU A 18 18.08 10.48 6.01
C LEU A 18 17.96 10.61 7.53
N ARG A 19 18.79 11.47 8.10
CA ARG A 19 18.75 11.81 9.52
C ARG A 19 18.42 13.28 9.67
N TYR A 20 17.34 13.58 10.36
CA TYR A 20 16.96 14.94 10.72
C TYR A 20 17.25 15.18 12.20
N PHE A 21 18.05 16.20 12.49
CA PHE A 21 18.44 16.60 13.82
C PHE A 21 17.73 17.90 14.20
N ILE A 22 17.21 17.99 15.42
CA ILE A 22 16.74 19.23 16.02
C ILE A 22 17.23 19.34 17.48
N PRO A 23 17.80 20.49 17.92
CA PRO A 23 18.16 20.66 19.32
C PRO A 23 16.95 20.59 20.23
N ILE A 24 17.09 19.88 21.36
CA ILE A 24 16.01 19.70 22.35
C ILE A 24 15.48 21.05 22.84
N ALA A 25 16.34 22.06 22.96
CA ALA A 25 15.98 23.42 23.37
C ALA A 25 15.01 24.15 22.41
N TYR A 26 14.84 23.66 21.18
CA TYR A 26 13.89 24.20 20.21
C TYR A 26 12.64 23.34 20.04
N THR A 27 12.50 22.29 20.85
CA THR A 27 11.28 21.50 20.97
C THR A 27 10.61 21.80 22.31
N GLU A 28 9.33 21.49 22.44
CA GLU A 28 8.62 21.63 23.74
C GLU A 28 8.71 20.35 24.58
N ALA A 29 9.39 19.32 24.08
CA ALA A 29 9.63 18.07 24.79
C ALA A 29 10.85 18.20 25.71
N SER A 30 10.68 17.74 26.95
CA SER A 30 11.77 17.76 27.95
C SER A 30 12.75 16.60 27.76
N ASP A 31 12.26 15.48 27.21
CA ASP A 31 13.03 14.27 26.96
C ASP A 31 12.51 13.47 25.75
N LEU A 32 13.20 12.39 25.43
CA LEU A 32 12.88 11.53 24.28
C LEU A 32 11.54 10.80 24.44
N GLY A 33 11.19 10.36 25.65
CA GLY A 33 9.96 9.61 25.89
C GLY A 33 8.73 10.47 25.62
N GLU A 34 8.77 11.71 26.09
CA GLU A 34 7.74 12.70 25.80
C GLU A 34 7.58 12.99 24.31
N LEU A 35 8.69 13.18 23.60
CA LEU A 35 8.67 13.42 22.16
C LEU A 35 8.14 12.21 21.39
N GLU A 36 8.60 11.00 21.74
CA GLU A 36 8.17 9.75 21.12
C GLU A 36 6.68 9.50 21.32
N GLU A 37 6.14 9.81 22.50
CA GLU A 37 4.71 9.66 22.76
C GLU A 37 3.89 10.59 21.86
N SER A 38 4.24 11.87 21.79
CA SER A 38 3.58 12.84 20.91
C SER A 38 3.74 12.47 19.43
N TYR A 39 4.92 12.02 19.02
CA TYR A 39 5.18 11.54 17.67
C TYR A 39 4.35 10.30 17.30
N ARG A 40 4.25 9.33 18.23
CA ARG A 40 3.46 8.10 18.05
C ARG A 40 1.97 8.40 17.97
N LYS A 41 1.49 9.33 18.79
CA LYS A 41 0.10 9.80 18.72
C LYS A 41 -0.19 10.37 17.33
N LYS A 42 0.68 11.25 16.83
CA LYS A 42 0.55 11.79 15.47
C LYS A 42 0.64 10.72 14.39
N GLY A 43 1.50 9.72 14.58
CA GLY A 43 1.60 8.56 13.68
C GLY A 43 0.31 7.76 13.55
N LYS A 44 -0.45 7.60 14.64
CA LYS A 44 -1.78 6.97 14.58
C LYS A 44 -2.80 7.83 13.84
N GLU A 45 -2.76 9.15 14.03
CA GLU A 45 -3.66 10.10 13.34
C GLU A 45 -3.42 10.12 11.83
N LEU A 46 -2.16 9.93 11.39
CA LEU A 46 -1.77 9.99 9.98
C LEU A 46 -1.56 8.61 9.35
N MET A 47 -1.91 7.52 10.03
CA MET A 47 -1.64 6.14 9.59
C MET A 47 -2.22 5.83 8.19
N ASP A 48 -3.39 6.40 7.89
CA ASP A 48 -4.07 6.21 6.59
C ASP A 48 -3.63 7.23 5.52
N SER A 49 -2.78 8.20 5.89
CA SER A 49 -2.32 9.24 4.98
C SER A 49 -1.04 8.82 4.27
N PRO A 50 -1.03 8.72 2.93
CA PRO A 50 0.14 8.29 2.19
C PRO A 50 1.19 9.40 1.98
N TYR A 51 0.98 10.61 2.51
CA TYR A 51 1.80 11.79 2.20
C TYR A 51 2.87 12.10 3.26
N TYR A 52 2.86 11.41 4.39
CA TYR A 52 3.75 11.66 5.51
C TYR A 52 4.70 10.48 5.71
N LEU A 53 6.00 10.77 5.73
CA LEU A 53 7.03 9.79 6.01
C LEU A 53 7.35 9.80 7.50
N PHE A 54 7.27 8.62 8.12
CA PHE A 54 7.58 8.45 9.54
C PHE A 54 9.00 7.92 9.74
N ALA A 55 9.63 8.41 10.79
CA ALA A 55 10.97 7.99 11.17
C ALA A 55 10.93 6.54 11.64
N SER A 56 11.86 5.75 11.12
CA SER A 56 12.14 4.39 11.58
C SER A 56 12.72 4.35 12.99
N ASN A 57 13.40 5.41 13.41
CA ASN A 57 14.00 5.54 14.73
C ASN A 57 14.01 6.99 15.22
N LEU A 58 13.81 7.17 16.52
CA LEU A 58 14.01 8.43 17.24
C LEU A 58 15.04 8.20 18.34
N GLU A 59 16.04 9.07 18.42
CA GLU A 59 17.08 8.97 19.43
C GLU A 59 17.57 10.35 19.88
N VAL A 60 18.36 10.38 20.96
CA VAL A 60 19.05 11.60 21.41
C VAL A 60 20.53 11.48 21.08
N VAL A 61 21.02 12.39 20.23
CA VAL A 61 22.43 12.49 19.86
C VAL A 61 22.95 13.86 20.23
N ARG A 62 23.86 13.91 21.22
CA ARG A 62 24.54 15.15 21.65
C ARG A 62 23.56 16.30 21.91
N ASN A 63 22.55 16.06 22.75
CA ASN A 63 21.50 17.03 23.11
C ASN A 63 20.61 17.50 21.95
N ARG A 64 20.46 16.66 20.92
CA ARG A 64 19.55 16.87 19.80
C ARG A 64 18.70 15.62 19.63
N PHE A 65 17.43 15.81 19.31
CA PHE A 65 16.60 14.72 18.81
C PHE A 65 17.01 14.41 17.38
N CYS A 66 17.15 13.12 17.06
CA CYS A 66 17.48 12.62 15.74
C CYS A 66 16.37 11.69 15.25
N PHE A 67 15.79 12.03 14.11
CA PHE A 67 14.80 11.25 13.39
C PHE A 67 15.48 10.57 12.21
N THR A 68 15.42 9.25 12.14
CA THR A 68 16.08 8.46 11.08
C THR A 68 15.04 7.85 10.14
N PHE A 69 15.20 8.08 8.83
CA PHE A 69 14.30 7.62 7.78
C PHE A 69 15.08 6.80 6.76
N GLN A 70 14.49 5.70 6.27
CA GLN A 70 15.04 4.95 5.15
C GLN A 70 14.41 5.43 3.84
N LEU A 71 15.25 5.73 2.85
CA LEU A 71 14.89 6.34 1.57
C LEU A 71 14.85 5.31 0.43
N GLU A 72 14.59 4.03 0.71
CA GLU A 72 14.50 3.01 -0.33
C GLU A 72 13.40 3.36 -1.34
N GLU A 73 13.73 3.32 -2.63
CA GLU A 73 12.85 3.76 -3.75
C GLU A 73 12.34 5.21 -3.66
N MET A 74 12.93 6.04 -2.78
CA MET A 74 12.65 7.46 -2.68
C MET A 74 13.76 8.29 -3.32
N LYS A 75 13.37 9.37 -3.96
CA LYS A 75 14.28 10.35 -4.56
C LYS A 75 14.04 11.73 -3.99
N ALA A 76 15.06 12.58 -4.04
CA ALA A 76 14.89 13.99 -3.70
C ALA A 76 13.82 14.64 -4.60
N PHE A 77 13.12 15.65 -4.08
CA PHE A 77 12.03 16.35 -4.79
C PHE A 77 12.34 16.69 -6.25
N HIS A 78 13.55 17.19 -6.53
CA HIS A 78 13.97 17.58 -7.88
C HIS A 78 13.94 16.45 -8.92
N TYR A 79 13.88 15.18 -8.51
CA TYR A 79 13.75 14.05 -9.41
C TYR A 79 12.45 14.09 -10.24
N ILE A 80 11.39 14.73 -9.72
CA ILE A 80 10.12 14.92 -10.44
C ILE A 80 10.30 15.57 -11.82
N ARG A 81 11.34 16.39 -11.97
CA ARG A 81 11.70 17.12 -13.20
C ARG A 81 12.04 16.20 -14.37
N GLN A 82 12.33 14.93 -14.10
CA GLN A 82 12.64 13.92 -15.12
C GLN A 82 11.40 13.32 -15.75
N PHE A 83 10.23 13.44 -15.09
CA PHE A 83 8.98 12.91 -15.60
C PHE A 83 8.36 13.83 -16.65
N PRO A 84 7.63 13.28 -17.63
CA PRO A 84 6.79 14.09 -18.51
C PRO A 84 5.71 14.82 -17.70
N PHE A 85 5.29 15.99 -18.17
CA PHE A 85 4.33 16.86 -17.47
C PHE A 85 3.05 16.11 -17.04
N GLU A 86 2.55 15.23 -17.89
CA GLU A 86 1.37 14.39 -17.65
C GLU A 86 1.52 13.56 -16.38
N GLU A 87 2.70 12.98 -16.15
CA GLU A 87 3.01 12.18 -14.97
C GLU A 87 3.27 13.08 -13.75
N GLN A 88 3.95 14.22 -13.95
CA GLN A 88 4.19 15.19 -12.87
C GLN A 88 2.87 15.61 -12.19
N LEU A 89 1.80 15.82 -12.95
CA LEU A 89 0.49 16.24 -12.39
C LEU A 89 -0.04 15.28 -11.31
N TYR A 90 0.14 13.97 -11.47
CA TYR A 90 -0.30 13.00 -10.47
C TYR A 90 0.50 13.10 -9.16
N TYR A 91 1.81 13.39 -9.26
CA TYR A 91 2.62 13.69 -8.08
C TYR A 91 2.19 14.99 -7.40
N LEU A 92 1.92 16.05 -8.19
CA LEU A 92 1.53 17.37 -7.69
C LEU A 92 0.21 17.36 -6.91
N ARG A 93 -0.70 16.40 -7.15
CA ARG A 93 -1.88 16.17 -6.30
C ARG A 93 -1.51 15.98 -4.83
N SER A 94 -0.39 15.31 -4.54
CA SER A 94 0.07 15.07 -3.17
C SER A 94 0.35 16.38 -2.43
N LEU A 95 0.88 17.40 -3.12
CA LEU A 95 1.14 18.72 -2.54
C LEU A 95 -0.16 19.42 -2.19
N VAL A 96 -1.18 19.33 -3.06
CA VAL A 96 -2.50 19.91 -2.81
C VAL A 96 -3.16 19.24 -1.60
N GLU A 97 -3.10 17.92 -1.49
CA GLU A 97 -3.68 17.19 -0.37
C GLU A 97 -3.00 17.52 0.97
N MET A 98 -1.67 17.64 0.98
CA MET A 98 -0.97 18.11 2.17
C MET A 98 -1.34 19.56 2.52
N ALA A 99 -1.48 20.45 1.53
CA ALA A 99 -1.90 21.83 1.75
C ALA A 99 -3.31 21.96 2.33
N LYS A 100 -4.24 21.07 1.96
CA LYS A 100 -5.61 21.03 2.52
C LYS A 100 -5.61 20.66 4.00
N ASN A 101 -4.65 19.85 4.45
CA ASN A 101 -4.53 19.37 5.84
C ASN A 101 -3.60 20.22 6.72
N ILE A 102 -3.21 21.40 6.24
CA ILE A 102 -2.15 22.21 6.88
C ILE A 102 -2.53 22.70 8.28
N GLU A 103 -3.82 22.94 8.53
CA GLU A 103 -4.32 23.40 9.83
C GLU A 103 -4.17 22.31 10.90
N GLN A 104 -4.38 21.05 10.52
CA GLN A 104 -4.25 19.90 11.40
C GLN A 104 -2.81 19.40 11.49
N THR A 105 -2.05 19.52 10.41
CA THR A 105 -0.68 19.02 10.29
C THR A 105 0.15 20.01 9.50
N PRO A 106 0.77 21.01 10.16
CA PRO A 106 1.66 21.95 9.50
C PRO A 106 2.82 21.21 8.83
N ILE A 107 3.26 21.66 7.66
CA ILE A 107 4.42 21.09 6.97
C ILE A 107 5.41 22.20 6.64
N LEU A 108 6.67 21.82 6.40
CA LEU A 108 7.64 22.74 5.84
C LEU A 108 7.53 22.75 4.30
N TRP A 109 7.22 23.92 3.72
CA TRP A 109 7.24 24.16 2.28
C TRP A 109 8.66 24.41 1.77
N ASP A 110 9.51 23.38 1.85
CA ASP A 110 10.86 23.40 1.32
C ASP A 110 11.06 22.16 0.42
N LYS A 111 11.66 22.34 -0.75
CA LYS A 111 11.98 21.21 -1.64
C LYS A 111 12.84 20.14 -0.95
N ASN A 112 13.59 20.51 0.08
CA ASN A 112 14.47 19.61 0.82
C ASN A 112 13.75 18.86 1.95
N SER A 113 12.50 19.21 2.32
CA SER A 113 11.65 18.39 3.19
C SER A 113 10.79 17.38 2.42
N LEU A 114 10.82 17.45 1.08
CA LEU A 114 9.96 16.67 0.19
C LEU A 114 10.75 15.58 -0.55
N LEU A 115 10.11 14.43 -0.69
CA LEU A 115 10.65 13.25 -1.37
C LEU A 115 9.64 12.75 -2.39
N VAL A 116 10.14 12.25 -3.52
CA VAL A 116 9.37 11.58 -4.55
C VAL A 116 9.46 10.08 -4.30
N ASP A 117 8.34 9.45 -4.02
CA ASP A 117 8.24 8.00 -3.87
C ASP A 117 7.90 7.36 -5.23
N LEU A 118 8.82 6.53 -5.72
CA LEU A 118 8.67 5.86 -7.01
C LEU A 118 7.74 4.64 -6.94
N THR A 119 7.43 4.15 -5.74
CA THR A 119 6.60 2.95 -5.56
C THR A 119 5.11 3.24 -5.72
N ASP A 120 4.63 4.36 -5.17
CA ASP A 120 3.22 4.73 -5.16
C ASP A 120 2.89 6.01 -5.94
N GLY A 121 3.91 6.64 -6.54
CA GLY A 121 3.72 7.80 -7.42
C GLY A 121 3.34 9.08 -6.67
N LYS A 122 3.81 9.26 -5.43
CA LYS A 122 3.44 10.40 -4.57
C LYS A 122 4.64 11.22 -4.13
N ILE A 123 4.36 12.47 -3.77
CA ILE A 123 5.29 13.30 -3.02
C ILE A 123 4.97 13.14 -1.54
N LYS A 124 5.99 12.85 -0.73
CA LYS A 124 5.89 12.69 0.72
C LYS A 124 6.75 13.73 1.43
N THR A 125 6.29 14.20 2.58
CA THR A 125 7.10 15.01 3.50
C THR A 125 7.57 14.16 4.68
N PHE A 126 8.85 14.26 5.04
CA PHE A 126 9.35 13.67 6.29
C PHE A 126 9.33 14.66 7.46
N LEU A 127 9.00 15.93 7.19
CA LEU A 127 8.98 16.99 8.19
C LEU A 127 7.62 17.66 8.26
N PHE A 128 6.95 17.44 9.39
CA PHE A 128 5.64 17.97 9.71
C PHE A 128 5.54 18.30 11.21
N GLY A 129 4.68 19.24 11.54
CA GLY A 129 4.42 19.70 12.88
C GLY A 129 3.54 18.72 13.66
N PHE A 130 3.91 18.51 14.91
CA PHE A 130 3.11 17.76 15.88
C PHE A 130 3.30 18.35 17.27
N ASP A 131 2.53 17.85 18.23
CA ASP A 131 2.68 18.25 19.63
C ASP A 131 4.15 18.12 20.07
N LYS A 132 4.68 19.16 20.71
CA LYS A 132 6.09 19.30 21.12
C LYS A 132 7.14 19.43 20.01
N HIS A 133 6.76 19.42 18.73
CA HIS A 133 7.66 19.64 17.60
C HIS A 133 7.03 20.54 16.53
N PRO A 134 7.19 21.87 16.63
CA PRO A 134 6.62 22.80 15.67
C PRO A 134 7.48 22.96 14.40
N ILE A 135 6.83 23.45 13.35
CA ILE A 135 7.53 24.01 12.18
C ILE A 135 7.90 25.46 12.51
N HIS A 136 9.20 25.77 12.55
CA HIS A 136 9.74 27.07 12.95
C HIS A 136 9.84 28.08 11.80
N VAL A 137 9.68 27.61 10.56
CA VAL A 137 9.62 28.46 9.37
C VAL A 137 8.16 28.64 9.00
N SER A 138 7.64 29.84 9.20
CA SER A 138 6.29 30.21 8.78
C SER A 138 6.32 30.71 7.34
N GLN A 139 5.50 30.10 6.49
CA GLN A 139 5.27 30.51 5.11
C GLN A 139 3.76 30.42 4.86
N ASP A 140 3.22 31.37 4.08
CA ASP A 140 1.84 31.27 3.62
C ASP A 140 1.65 29.99 2.80
N VAL A 141 0.56 29.27 3.07
CA VAL A 141 0.31 27.94 2.51
C VAL A 141 0.08 28.00 1.00
N VAL A 142 -0.62 29.03 0.53
CA VAL A 142 -0.92 29.21 -0.89
C VAL A 142 0.37 29.54 -1.63
N ASP A 143 1.18 30.44 -1.09
CA ASP A 143 2.46 30.81 -1.69
C ASP A 143 3.48 29.65 -1.67
N GLY A 144 3.54 28.90 -0.55
CA GLY A 144 4.38 27.70 -0.44
C GLY A 144 4.00 26.60 -1.43
N LEU A 145 2.70 26.36 -1.60
CA LEU A 145 2.18 25.42 -2.58
C LEU A 145 2.52 25.86 -4.02
N LYS A 146 2.29 27.13 -4.36
CA LYS A 146 2.64 27.69 -5.67
C LYS A 146 4.13 27.54 -5.95
N GLU A 147 4.99 28.00 -5.05
CA GLU A 147 6.43 27.94 -5.22
C GLU A 147 6.89 26.49 -5.43
N THR A 148 6.39 25.56 -4.63
CA THR A 148 6.76 24.13 -4.73
C THR A 148 6.35 23.53 -6.08
N ILE A 149 5.12 23.78 -6.55
CA ILE A 149 4.65 23.31 -7.86
C ILE A 149 5.52 23.92 -8.97
N ILE A 150 5.80 25.22 -8.93
CA ILE A 150 6.60 25.89 -9.96
C ILE A 150 8.05 25.37 -9.96
N LEU A 151 8.62 25.05 -8.81
CA LEU A 151 9.94 24.41 -8.71
C LEU A 151 9.97 23.01 -9.34
N ALA A 152 8.84 22.28 -9.39
CA ALA A 152 8.75 21.00 -10.08
C ALA A 152 8.78 21.16 -11.62
N LEU A 153 8.21 22.25 -12.14
CA LEU A 153 8.09 22.51 -13.58
C LEU A 153 9.27 23.26 -14.21
N THR A 154 10.14 23.84 -13.38
CA THR A 154 11.22 24.74 -13.82
C THR A 154 12.59 24.27 -13.37
N THR A 155 13.65 24.80 -13.99
CA THR A 155 15.03 24.59 -13.54
C THR A 155 15.42 25.51 -12.38
N LEU A 156 14.54 26.41 -11.96
CA LEU A 156 14.78 27.39 -10.90
C LEU A 156 15.12 26.73 -9.56
N HIS A 157 15.94 27.41 -8.77
CA HIS A 157 16.25 27.00 -7.40
C HIS A 157 15.33 27.64 -6.35
N ARG A 158 14.72 28.78 -6.68
CA ARG A 158 13.76 29.56 -5.88
C ARG A 158 12.83 30.35 -6.81
N VAL A 159 11.59 30.59 -6.42
CA VAL A 159 10.62 31.35 -7.22
C VAL A 159 10.44 32.74 -6.63
N LEU A 160 11.04 33.75 -7.27
CA LEU A 160 10.95 35.16 -6.84
C LEU A 160 9.89 35.97 -7.60
N GLY A 161 9.22 35.33 -8.57
CA GLY A 161 8.25 35.95 -9.46
C GLY A 161 7.83 34.99 -10.57
N LYS A 162 7.09 35.51 -11.55
CA LYS A 162 6.62 34.72 -12.70
C LYS A 162 7.83 34.16 -13.49
N PRO A 163 7.97 32.83 -13.65
CA PRO A 163 9.03 32.24 -14.46
C PRO A 163 8.91 32.66 -15.93
N ARG A 164 10.05 32.78 -16.61
CA ARG A 164 10.09 32.99 -18.06
C ARG A 164 9.96 31.65 -18.76
N ARG A 165 9.53 31.66 -20.03
CA ARG A 165 9.39 30.44 -20.85
C ARG A 165 10.66 29.57 -20.87
N ILE A 166 11.85 30.19 -20.89
CA ILE A 166 13.14 29.50 -20.88
C ILE A 166 13.48 28.80 -19.55
N ASP A 167 12.80 29.17 -18.47
CA ASP A 167 13.04 28.60 -17.15
C ASP A 167 12.27 27.26 -16.98
N PHE A 168 11.30 26.96 -17.86
CA PHE A 168 10.53 25.72 -17.86
C PHE A 168 11.30 24.56 -18.48
N ILE A 169 11.19 23.39 -17.86
CA ILE A 169 11.76 22.13 -18.35
C ILE A 169 11.01 21.68 -19.62
N ASP A 170 9.69 21.81 -19.60
CA ASP A 170 8.81 21.57 -20.74
C ASP A 170 8.19 22.89 -21.20
N GLN A 171 8.51 23.30 -22.43
CA GLN A 171 8.10 24.59 -23.00
C GLN A 171 6.80 24.51 -23.81
N ARG A 172 6.05 23.41 -23.72
CA ARG A 172 4.72 23.31 -24.31
C ARG A 172 3.76 24.33 -23.68
N GLU A 173 2.86 24.87 -24.50
CA GLU A 173 1.93 25.91 -24.08
C GLU A 173 1.01 25.46 -22.92
N ILE A 174 0.63 24.17 -22.91
CA ILE A 174 -0.18 23.60 -21.83
C ILE A 174 0.50 23.69 -20.45
N VAL A 175 1.83 23.51 -20.39
CA VAL A 175 2.61 23.57 -19.15
C VAL A 175 2.72 25.01 -18.65
N ILE A 176 2.96 25.94 -19.58
CA ILE A 176 3.07 27.37 -19.27
C ILE A 176 1.73 27.89 -18.76
N ARG A 177 0.63 27.58 -19.47
CA ARG A 177 -0.74 27.93 -19.07
C ARG A 177 -1.10 27.34 -17.71
N PHE A 178 -0.75 26.08 -17.48
CA PHE A 178 -0.93 25.44 -16.17
C PHE A 178 -0.21 26.22 -15.08
N ALA A 179 1.09 26.49 -15.24
CA ALA A 179 1.88 27.25 -14.27
C ALA A 179 1.33 28.66 -14.03
N GLU A 180 0.84 29.34 -15.07
CA GLU A 180 0.16 30.62 -14.92
C GLU A 180 -1.12 30.49 -14.09
N ASN A 181 -1.97 29.49 -14.36
CA ASN A 181 -3.19 29.25 -13.58
C ASN A 181 -2.88 28.95 -12.11
N ILE A 182 -1.82 28.19 -11.83
CA ILE A 182 -1.33 27.93 -10.47
C ILE A 182 -0.94 29.25 -9.78
N LEU A 183 -0.17 30.12 -10.45
CA LEU A 183 0.25 31.42 -9.89
C LEU A 183 -0.93 32.35 -9.59
N HIS A 184 -2.00 32.30 -10.40
CA HIS A 184 -3.21 33.11 -10.20
C HIS A 184 -4.16 32.58 -9.11
N GLY A 185 -4.05 31.30 -8.73
CA GLY A 185 -4.90 30.70 -7.71
C GLY A 185 -4.79 31.43 -6.36
N LYS A 186 -5.92 31.76 -5.73
CA LYS A 186 -5.95 32.52 -4.47
C LYS A 186 -6.13 31.65 -3.24
N SER A 187 -6.45 30.37 -3.44
CA SER A 187 -6.65 29.40 -2.36
C SER A 187 -6.14 28.02 -2.76
N VAL A 188 -5.88 27.17 -1.76
CA VAL A 188 -5.50 25.76 -1.97
C VAL A 188 -6.57 25.03 -2.81
N SER A 189 -7.84 25.31 -2.58
CA SER A 189 -8.96 24.71 -3.33
C SER A 189 -8.97 25.12 -4.80
N GLU A 190 -8.68 26.38 -5.12
CA GLU A 190 -8.55 26.84 -6.52
C GLU A 190 -7.36 26.19 -7.21
N ILE A 191 -6.21 26.14 -6.55
CA ILE A 191 -5.01 25.46 -7.06
C ILE A 191 -5.29 23.97 -7.30
N GLY A 192 -5.98 23.31 -6.36
CA GLY A 192 -6.40 21.93 -6.49
C GLY A 192 -7.28 21.68 -7.70
N ARG A 193 -8.26 22.56 -7.97
CA ARG A 193 -9.09 22.47 -9.18
C ARG A 193 -8.26 22.60 -10.46
N VAL A 194 -7.29 23.52 -10.50
CA VAL A 194 -6.40 23.65 -11.66
C VAL A 194 -5.64 22.36 -11.94
N VAL A 195 -5.14 21.67 -10.90
CA VAL A 195 -4.49 20.35 -11.05
C VAL A 195 -5.46 19.32 -11.59
N GLU A 196 -6.64 19.17 -10.99
CA GLU A 196 -7.64 18.18 -11.40
C GLU A 196 -8.18 18.42 -12.82
N ASP A 197 -8.55 19.65 -13.14
CA ASP A 197 -9.07 20.02 -14.45
C ASP A 197 -8.05 19.77 -15.56
N THR A 198 -6.76 20.00 -15.28
CA THR A 198 -5.67 19.74 -16.23
C THR A 198 -5.47 18.24 -16.45
N ILE A 199 -5.54 17.43 -15.39
CA ILE A 199 -5.48 15.96 -15.51
C ILE A 199 -6.64 15.45 -16.35
N LEU A 200 -7.87 15.92 -16.08
CA LEU A 200 -9.05 15.56 -16.84
C LEU A 200 -8.96 16.00 -18.32
N GLU A 201 -8.42 17.19 -18.60
CA GLU A 201 -8.20 17.68 -19.96
C GLU A 201 -7.28 16.73 -20.74
N ILE A 202 -6.16 16.33 -20.12
CA ILE A 202 -5.17 15.42 -20.72
C ILE A 202 -5.74 14.01 -20.90
N GLU A 203 -6.42 13.46 -19.90
CA GLU A 203 -7.04 12.14 -19.98
C GLU A 203 -8.07 12.09 -21.13
N ARG A 204 -8.87 13.15 -21.30
CA ARG A 204 -9.84 13.27 -22.39
C ARG A 204 -9.16 13.34 -23.77
N GLN A 205 -8.05 14.07 -23.89
CA GLN A 205 -7.26 14.13 -25.12
C GLN A 205 -6.70 12.74 -25.48
N LEU A 206 -6.13 12.02 -24.51
CA LEU A 206 -5.60 10.67 -24.70
C LEU A 206 -6.69 9.65 -25.10
N GLU A 207 -7.92 9.81 -24.61
CA GLU A 207 -9.05 8.99 -25.04
C GLU A 207 -9.51 9.29 -26.47
N GLN A 208 -9.49 10.55 -26.88
CA GLN A 208 -9.86 10.98 -28.23
C GLN A 208 -8.82 10.48 -29.25
N GLU A 209 -7.54 10.61 -28.96
CA GLU A 209 -6.45 10.07 -29.80
C GLU A 209 -6.55 8.54 -29.95
N LYS A 210 -6.96 7.81 -28.90
CA LYS A 210 -7.20 6.36 -28.97
C LYS A 210 -8.43 5.99 -29.82
N LYS A 211 -9.43 6.86 -29.91
CA LYS A 211 -10.65 6.66 -30.71
C LYS A 211 -10.44 7.06 -32.18
N GLU A 212 -9.55 8.01 -32.46
CA GLU A 212 -9.27 8.53 -33.79
C GLU A 212 -8.21 7.74 -34.58
N GLN A 213 -7.40 6.88 -33.94
CA GLN A 213 -6.52 5.94 -34.67
C GLN A 213 -7.34 4.77 -35.24
N PRO A 214 -7.55 4.68 -36.57
CA PRO A 214 -8.20 3.52 -37.17
C PRO A 214 -7.24 2.34 -37.18
N LYS A 215 -7.75 1.15 -36.82
CA LYS A 215 -7.05 -0.14 -37.00
C LYS A 215 -6.68 -0.31 -38.47
N SER A 216 -5.46 0.02 -38.88
CA SER A 216 -4.94 -0.33 -40.21
C SER A 216 -3.45 -0.71 -40.21
N ASN A 217 -3.22 -1.96 -40.62
CA ASN A 217 -2.08 -2.50 -41.37
C ASN A 217 -0.63 -2.20 -40.93
N VAL A 218 -0.20 -2.73 -39.79
CA VAL A 218 1.24 -2.82 -39.43
C VAL A 218 1.82 -4.24 -39.65
N LEU A 219 0.98 -5.24 -39.97
CA LEU A 219 1.44 -6.64 -40.10
C LEU A 219 1.96 -7.04 -41.49
N THR A 220 1.89 -6.19 -42.51
CA THR A 220 2.33 -6.51 -43.88
C THR A 220 3.59 -5.80 -44.35
N ALA A 221 4.12 -4.81 -43.63
CA ALA A 221 5.35 -4.08 -44.03
C ALA A 221 6.63 -4.56 -43.33
N PHE A 222 6.56 -5.47 -42.35
CA PHE A 222 7.72 -5.86 -41.52
C PHE A 222 8.39 -7.19 -41.94
N LYS A 223 7.95 -7.82 -43.03
CA LYS A 223 8.47 -9.13 -43.47
C LYS A 223 9.54 -9.08 -44.58
N GLU A 224 9.90 -7.91 -45.09
CA GLU A 224 10.86 -7.79 -46.21
C GLU A 224 12.22 -7.18 -45.85
N LYS A 225 12.48 -6.75 -44.61
CA LYS A 225 13.75 -6.10 -44.24
C LYS A 225 14.61 -6.83 -43.21
N TRP A 226 14.34 -8.11 -42.96
CA TRP A 226 15.16 -8.95 -42.07
C TRP A 226 16.00 -9.98 -42.84
N ASN A 227 16.66 -9.53 -43.92
CA ASN A 227 17.72 -10.26 -44.61
C ASN A 227 18.69 -9.25 -45.27
N ALA A 228 19.44 -8.50 -44.47
CA ALA A 228 20.73 -7.94 -44.88
C ALA A 228 21.49 -7.48 -43.62
N LYS A 229 22.70 -8.03 -43.46
CA LYS A 229 23.62 -7.84 -42.34
C LYS A 229 24.61 -6.71 -42.68
N LYS A 230 25.16 -6.09 -41.63
CA LYS A 230 26.45 -5.34 -41.54
C LYS A 230 26.53 -3.93 -42.16
N GLU A 231 26.78 -2.92 -41.32
CA GLU A 231 28.08 -2.26 -41.03
C GLU A 231 27.89 -0.82 -40.52
N THR A 232 28.86 -0.36 -39.73
CA THR A 232 28.91 0.83 -38.87
C THR A 232 29.00 2.19 -39.59
N ALA A 233 28.33 3.23 -39.08
CA ALA A 233 28.88 4.59 -38.88
C ALA A 233 27.86 5.51 -38.16
N ALA A 234 28.38 6.42 -37.35
CA ALA A 234 27.66 7.34 -36.47
C ALA A 234 26.78 8.37 -37.22
N THR A 235 25.63 8.73 -36.64
CA THR A 235 25.06 10.10 -36.60
C THR A 235 24.02 10.14 -35.47
N VAL A 236 24.06 11.22 -34.69
CA VAL A 236 23.16 11.52 -33.57
C VAL A 236 21.74 11.75 -34.11
N GLU A 237 20.80 10.91 -33.68
CA GLU A 237 19.36 11.16 -33.81
C GLU A 237 18.66 10.84 -32.48
N GLN A 238 17.78 11.75 -32.06
CA GLN A 238 16.99 11.67 -30.84
C GLN A 238 16.07 10.44 -30.87
N PRO A 239 15.90 9.69 -29.76
CA PRO A 239 15.00 8.56 -29.74
C PRO A 239 13.54 9.05 -29.73
N ILE A 240 12.89 8.91 -30.87
CA ILE A 240 11.43 8.86 -30.97
C ILE A 240 10.97 7.59 -30.24
N TRP A 241 10.46 7.73 -29.02
CA TRP A 241 9.86 6.63 -28.28
C TRP A 241 8.52 6.25 -28.90
N ARG A 242 8.54 5.20 -29.75
CA ARG A 242 7.34 4.51 -30.19
C ARG A 242 6.86 3.59 -29.07
N PHE A 243 5.66 3.85 -28.54
CA PHE A 243 4.94 2.89 -27.71
C PHE A 243 4.62 1.63 -28.52
N SER A 244 5.40 0.57 -28.31
CA SER A 244 5.06 -0.79 -28.75
C SER A 244 4.33 -1.52 -27.63
N LYS A 245 3.00 -1.61 -27.72
CA LYS A 245 2.25 -2.65 -27.00
C LYS A 245 2.52 -3.99 -27.70
N LYS A 246 3.50 -4.75 -27.21
CA LYS A 246 3.66 -6.16 -27.56
C LYS A 246 3.00 -7.02 -26.48
N LYS A 247 1.95 -7.75 -26.87
CA LYS A 247 1.40 -8.89 -26.13
C LYS A 247 2.49 -9.94 -25.94
N SER A 248 2.73 -10.35 -24.70
CA SER A 248 3.38 -11.62 -24.37
C SER A 248 2.30 -12.60 -23.89
N ASN A 249 2.26 -13.78 -24.49
CA ASN A 249 1.49 -14.93 -24.02
C ASN A 249 2.47 -15.93 -23.36
N LEU A 250 2.38 -16.05 -22.03
CA LEU A 250 2.69 -17.20 -21.14
C LEU A 250 4.16 -17.69 -20.97
N PRO A 251 4.52 -18.37 -19.85
CA PRO A 251 4.32 -18.00 -18.44
C PRO A 251 5.62 -18.21 -17.59
N ALA A 252 5.90 -17.31 -16.66
CA ALA A 252 6.74 -17.55 -15.47
C ALA A 252 6.43 -16.46 -14.43
N PRO A 253 6.34 -16.78 -13.13
CA PRO A 253 5.82 -15.86 -12.12
C PRO A 253 6.83 -14.73 -11.89
N TYR A 254 6.40 -13.49 -12.09
CA TYR A 254 7.17 -12.36 -11.58
C TYR A 254 6.90 -12.31 -10.08
N GLU A 255 7.85 -12.78 -9.27
CA GLU A 255 7.84 -12.50 -7.84
C GLU A 255 8.06 -10.99 -7.67
N LYS A 256 7.08 -10.31 -7.06
CA LYS A 256 7.30 -8.98 -6.48
C LYS A 256 8.49 -9.10 -5.53
N LYS A 257 9.59 -8.39 -5.78
CA LYS A 257 10.56 -8.12 -4.71
C LYS A 257 9.83 -7.30 -3.65
N LYS A 258 9.66 -7.92 -2.47
CA LYS A 258 9.09 -7.27 -1.28
C LYS A 258 9.97 -6.07 -0.91
N SER A 259 9.35 -4.92 -0.64
CA SER A 259 10.02 -3.74 -0.07
C SER A 259 10.50 -4.08 1.35
N ILE A 260 11.64 -3.53 1.79
CA ILE A 260 12.14 -3.76 3.16
C ILE A 260 11.14 -3.20 4.20
N TRP A 261 10.27 -2.27 3.80
CA TRP A 261 9.20 -1.69 4.60
C TRP A 261 7.92 -2.52 4.69
N ASP A 262 7.75 -3.53 3.82
CA ASP A 262 6.66 -4.52 3.96
C ASP A 262 6.98 -5.53 5.07
N ASN A 263 8.18 -5.46 5.66
CA ASN A 263 8.64 -6.37 6.69
C ASN A 263 8.25 -5.89 8.10
N LYS A 264 7.30 -6.60 8.71
CA LYS A 264 6.74 -6.36 10.05
C LYS A 264 7.73 -6.39 11.22
N TYR A 265 8.99 -6.76 11.01
CA TYR A 265 10.04 -6.70 12.06
C TYR A 265 10.67 -5.32 12.24
N VAL A 266 10.51 -4.42 11.27
CA VAL A 266 11.06 -3.05 11.35
C VAL A 266 10.47 -2.30 12.54
N TYR A 267 9.19 -2.56 12.88
CA TYR A 267 8.48 -1.90 13.98
C TYR A 267 8.58 -2.60 15.35
N LEU A 268 9.09 -3.84 15.40
CA LEU A 268 9.16 -4.63 16.65
C LEU A 268 10.57 -4.68 17.26
N SER A 269 11.61 -4.29 16.52
CA SER A 269 13.03 -4.35 16.92
C SER A 269 13.62 -3.04 17.47
N ALA A 270 12.84 -1.94 17.47
CA ALA A 270 13.34 -0.57 17.66
C ALA A 270 14.01 -0.28 19.03
N SER A 271 13.79 -1.07 20.09
CA SER A 271 14.41 -0.80 21.40
C SER A 271 15.75 -1.50 21.65
N ALA A 272 16.17 -2.46 20.82
CA ALA A 272 17.37 -3.27 21.10
C ALA A 272 18.58 -2.95 20.21
N LEU A 273 18.37 -2.37 19.01
CA LEU A 273 19.47 -2.03 18.10
C LEU A 273 20.25 -0.77 18.51
N ALA A 274 19.66 0.13 19.30
CA ALA A 274 20.26 1.41 19.68
C ALA A 274 21.52 1.29 20.55
N PHE A 275 21.74 0.15 21.23
CA PHE A 275 22.88 -0.01 22.15
C PHE A 275 24.17 -0.53 21.48
N VAL A 276 24.10 -1.12 20.28
CA VAL A 276 25.25 -1.87 19.71
C VAL A 276 26.08 -1.05 18.72
N ILE A 277 25.54 0.00 18.09
CA ILE A 277 26.34 0.85 17.18
C ILE A 277 27.37 1.70 17.97
N LEU A 278 27.22 1.83 19.29
CA LEU A 278 28.10 2.63 20.15
C LEU A 278 29.39 1.91 20.62
N ILE A 279 29.59 0.61 20.36
CA ILE A 279 30.81 -0.12 20.79
C ILE A 279 31.78 -0.39 19.62
N GLY A 280 31.45 0.04 18.40
CA GLY A 280 32.24 -0.27 17.20
C GLY A 280 33.39 0.69 16.87
N ASN A 281 33.57 1.83 17.57
CA ASN A 281 34.66 2.79 17.31
C ASN A 281 34.96 3.66 18.54
N SER A 282 35.54 3.09 19.59
CA SER A 282 36.38 3.85 20.52
C SER A 282 37.53 2.97 21.00
N THR A 283 38.72 3.22 20.46
CA THR A 283 39.98 2.79 21.06
C THR A 283 40.13 3.53 22.39
N GLY A 284 39.74 2.89 23.49
CA GLY A 284 39.92 3.39 24.84
C GLY A 284 39.59 2.29 25.84
N ALA A 285 40.60 1.77 26.52
CA ALA A 285 40.46 0.73 27.53
C ALA A 285 39.59 1.23 28.70
N PHE A 286 38.42 0.62 28.88
CA PHE A 286 37.69 0.66 30.15
C PHE A 286 37.54 -0.77 30.65
N ASP A 287 38.28 -1.07 31.70
CA ASP A 287 38.33 -2.35 32.38
C ASP A 287 37.19 -2.38 33.43
N PHE A 288 36.17 -3.20 33.22
CA PHE A 288 35.11 -3.46 34.20
C PHE A 288 35.32 -4.82 34.85
N SER A 289 36.24 -4.88 35.80
CA SER A 289 36.37 -6.01 36.72
C SER A 289 35.62 -5.74 38.03
N LYS A 290 34.45 -6.38 38.19
CA LYS A 290 33.86 -7.04 39.38
C LYS A 290 32.32 -6.89 39.44
N PRO A 291 31.56 -7.99 39.51
CA PRO A 291 30.17 -7.97 39.97
C PRO A 291 30.12 -8.23 41.48
N GLU A 292 29.40 -7.40 42.23
CA GLU A 292 29.03 -7.69 43.62
C GLU A 292 27.56 -8.10 43.64
N GLU A 293 27.29 -9.26 44.23
CA GLU A 293 25.99 -9.93 44.26
C GLU A 293 24.96 -9.15 45.10
N ALA A 294 23.76 -8.96 44.55
CA ALA A 294 22.54 -8.82 45.33
C ALA A 294 21.52 -9.87 44.87
N LYS A 295 21.43 -10.95 45.65
CA LYS A 295 20.43 -12.00 45.50
C LYS A 295 19.06 -11.49 45.97
N ALA A 296 18.08 -11.50 45.09
CA ALA A 296 16.67 -11.63 45.44
C ALA A 296 16.05 -12.70 44.55
N LYS A 297 15.76 -13.87 45.14
CA LYS A 297 15.02 -14.95 44.50
C LYS A 297 13.55 -14.56 44.40
N GLN A 298 13.05 -14.37 43.19
CA GLN A 298 11.68 -14.66 42.81
C GLN A 298 11.75 -15.53 41.55
N GLU A 299 11.10 -16.69 41.59
CA GLU A 299 10.85 -17.52 40.41
C GLU A 299 9.94 -16.74 39.46
N GLN A 300 10.55 -15.98 38.55
CA GLN A 300 9.90 -15.42 37.38
C GLN A 300 10.47 -16.18 36.19
N THR A 301 9.59 -16.83 35.43
CA THR A 301 9.90 -17.48 34.14
C THR A 301 10.83 -16.54 33.35
N GLU A 302 12.08 -16.95 33.11
CA GLU A 302 13.10 -16.10 32.47
C GLU A 302 12.68 -15.80 31.03
N VAL A 303 11.91 -14.73 30.84
CA VAL A 303 11.64 -14.16 29.52
C VAL A 303 12.98 -13.73 28.95
N ILE A 304 13.31 -14.22 27.75
CA ILE A 304 14.61 -13.96 27.15
C ILE A 304 14.77 -12.45 26.92
N PRO A 305 15.84 -11.83 27.45
CA PRO A 305 16.08 -10.42 27.24
C PRO A 305 16.24 -10.12 25.76
N SER A 306 15.58 -9.07 25.26
CA SER A 306 15.63 -8.68 23.85
C SER A 306 17.05 -8.41 23.34
N SER A 307 18.02 -8.12 24.22
CA SER A 307 19.44 -7.99 23.88
C SER A 307 20.04 -9.28 23.31
N LYS A 308 19.60 -10.47 23.74
CA LYS A 308 20.05 -11.76 23.20
C LYS A 308 19.43 -12.08 21.83
N LEU A 309 18.37 -11.36 21.45
CA LEU A 309 17.62 -11.56 20.21
C LEU A 309 18.04 -10.58 19.10
N VAL A 310 18.94 -9.63 19.38
CA VAL A 310 19.41 -8.62 18.41
C VAL A 310 19.97 -9.26 17.14
N GLY A 311 20.86 -10.25 17.28
CA GLY A 311 21.42 -10.96 16.13
C GLY A 311 20.37 -11.73 15.33
N VAL A 312 19.31 -12.18 16.00
CA VAL A 312 18.17 -12.86 15.38
C VAL A 312 17.37 -11.89 14.51
N TYR A 313 17.08 -10.69 15.02
CA TYR A 313 16.37 -9.65 14.29
C TYR A 313 17.17 -9.09 13.12
N GLN A 314 18.48 -8.91 13.28
CA GLN A 314 19.35 -8.51 12.18
C GLN A 314 19.31 -9.52 11.03
N LYS A 315 19.28 -10.82 11.35
CA LYS A 315 19.13 -11.86 10.33
C LYS A 315 17.79 -11.78 9.61
N ALA A 316 16.69 -11.60 10.34
CA ALA A 316 15.37 -11.45 9.73
C ALA A 316 15.31 -10.24 8.77
N LEU A 317 15.87 -9.10 9.19
CA LEU A 317 15.89 -7.87 8.39
C LEU A 317 16.81 -7.93 7.17
N THR A 318 17.85 -8.76 7.21
CA THR A 318 18.80 -8.94 6.10
C THR A 318 18.38 -10.03 5.11
N GLY A 319 17.15 -10.54 5.22
CA GLY A 319 16.59 -11.59 4.34
C GLY A 319 16.94 -13.01 4.76
N ASN A 320 17.65 -13.22 5.89
CA ASN A 320 17.92 -14.54 6.47
C ASN A 320 16.80 -14.96 7.44
N GLU A 321 15.56 -14.88 6.98
CA GLU A 321 14.33 -15.09 7.77
C GLU A 321 14.25 -16.51 8.38
N GLN A 322 14.66 -17.53 7.63
CA GLN A 322 14.64 -18.92 8.11
C GLN A 322 15.65 -19.14 9.24
N GLU A 323 16.87 -18.62 9.13
CA GLU A 323 17.86 -18.73 10.21
C GLU A 323 17.44 -17.97 11.47
N ALA A 324 16.80 -16.81 11.29
CA ALA A 324 16.25 -16.05 12.39
C ALA A 324 15.14 -16.84 13.10
N LEU A 325 14.26 -17.47 12.33
CA LEU A 325 13.20 -18.32 12.86
C LEU A 325 13.76 -19.51 13.61
N ASP A 326 14.74 -20.22 13.07
CA ASP A 326 15.39 -21.37 13.72
C ASP A 326 16.01 -20.97 15.07
N GLN A 327 16.56 -19.75 15.17
CA GLN A 327 17.10 -19.22 16.43
C GLN A 327 15.98 -18.89 17.44
N LEU A 328 14.86 -18.30 17.01
CA LEU A 328 13.70 -18.08 17.87
C LEU A 328 13.06 -19.40 18.34
N GLU A 329 13.01 -20.43 17.47
CA GLU A 329 12.52 -21.76 17.82
C GLU A 329 13.35 -22.40 18.94
N ARG A 330 14.68 -22.25 18.91
CA ARG A 330 15.57 -22.75 19.98
C ARG A 330 15.32 -22.07 21.32
N TYR A 331 14.95 -20.81 21.29
CA TYR A 331 14.60 -20.05 22.49
C TYR A 331 13.24 -20.45 23.06
N GLY A 332 12.32 -20.92 22.19
CA GLY A 332 11.01 -21.42 22.57
C GLY A 332 9.98 -20.29 22.68
N TYR A 333 8.83 -20.48 22.04
CA TYR A 333 7.78 -19.45 21.90
C TYR A 333 7.32 -18.87 23.25
N ASP A 334 7.13 -19.70 24.27
CA ASP A 334 6.64 -19.27 25.59
C ASP A 334 7.67 -18.49 26.41
N ASN A 335 8.97 -18.61 26.07
CA ASN A 335 10.06 -17.88 26.72
C ASN A 335 10.33 -16.52 26.07
N LEU A 336 9.65 -16.21 24.96
CA LEU A 336 9.76 -14.93 24.26
C LEU A 336 8.79 -13.91 24.87
N SER A 337 9.15 -12.63 24.83
CA SER A 337 8.21 -11.57 25.23
C SER A 337 7.02 -11.54 24.27
N LYS A 338 5.87 -10.97 24.68
CA LYS A 338 4.69 -10.85 23.78
C LYS A 338 5.00 -10.15 22.46
N LYS A 339 6.01 -9.26 22.43
CA LYS A 339 6.46 -8.60 21.20
C LYS A 339 7.26 -9.57 20.33
N ASP A 340 8.20 -10.28 20.92
CA ASP A 340 9.07 -11.23 20.22
C ASP A 340 8.30 -12.48 19.75
N GLN A 341 7.26 -12.89 20.48
CA GLN A 341 6.29 -13.89 20.04
C GLN A 341 5.61 -13.48 18.74
N LYS A 342 5.19 -12.21 18.61
CA LYS A 342 4.60 -11.70 17.37
C LYS A 342 5.61 -11.71 16.23
N VAL A 343 6.89 -11.47 16.50
CA VAL A 343 7.98 -11.59 15.51
C VAL A 343 8.09 -13.04 15.04
N MET A 344 8.08 -14.01 15.96
CA MET A 344 8.16 -15.43 15.62
C MET A 344 6.96 -15.91 14.78
N LEU A 345 5.73 -15.62 15.22
CA LEU A 345 4.50 -15.93 14.45
C LEU A 345 4.55 -15.32 13.05
N SER A 346 5.14 -14.14 13.00
CA SER A 346 5.32 -13.44 11.76
C SER A 346 6.28 -14.15 10.82
N LEU A 347 7.40 -14.68 11.34
CA LEU A 347 8.45 -15.29 10.52
C LEU A 347 7.97 -16.61 9.94
N TYR A 348 7.16 -17.33 10.72
CA TYR A 348 6.43 -18.49 10.21
C TYR A 348 5.57 -18.15 8.99
N LYS A 349 4.85 -17.01 8.99
CA LYS A 349 4.04 -16.60 7.83
C LYS A 349 4.91 -16.34 6.60
N GLU A 350 6.03 -15.63 6.77
CA GLU A 350 6.89 -15.21 5.66
C GLU A 350 7.68 -16.37 5.04
N THR A 351 8.12 -17.31 5.87
CA THR A 351 8.81 -18.54 5.45
C THR A 351 7.85 -19.64 4.98
N GLY A 352 6.55 -19.35 4.85
CA GLY A 352 5.54 -20.31 4.34
C GLY A 352 5.13 -21.41 5.33
N GLN A 353 5.46 -21.26 6.61
CA GLN A 353 5.18 -22.19 7.72
C GLN A 353 3.99 -21.72 8.58
N SER A 354 2.98 -21.10 7.98
CA SER A 354 1.82 -20.53 8.68
C SER A 354 1.08 -21.54 9.58
N GLU A 355 1.12 -22.84 9.27
CA GLU A 355 0.55 -23.89 10.11
C GLU A 355 1.17 -23.94 11.50
N LYS A 356 2.47 -23.66 11.63
CA LYS A 356 3.15 -23.63 12.94
C LYS A 356 2.70 -22.42 13.74
N ALA A 357 2.57 -21.26 13.10
CA ALA A 357 2.08 -20.05 13.75
C ALA A 357 0.68 -20.25 14.34
N ILE A 358 -0.22 -20.86 13.58
CA ILE A 358 -1.61 -21.09 14.03
C ILE A 358 -1.66 -22.18 15.12
N LYS A 359 -0.81 -23.21 15.06
CA LYS A 359 -0.70 -24.21 16.14
C LYS A 359 -0.25 -23.59 17.47
N LEU A 360 0.68 -22.64 17.41
CA LEU A 360 1.15 -21.92 18.60
C LEU A 360 0.13 -20.91 19.11
N LYS A 361 -0.56 -20.22 18.19
CA LYS A 361 -1.57 -19.21 18.52
C LYS A 361 -2.76 -19.30 17.55
N PRO A 362 -3.85 -20.01 17.92
CA PRO A 362 -4.99 -20.23 17.04
C PRO A 362 -5.64 -18.95 16.51
N GLU A 363 -5.61 -17.86 17.29
CA GLU A 363 -6.18 -16.56 16.89
C GLU A 363 -5.37 -15.89 15.77
N TYR A 364 -4.10 -16.28 15.57
CA TYR A 364 -3.26 -15.78 14.49
C TYR A 364 -3.77 -16.23 13.11
N ALA A 365 -4.67 -17.21 13.06
CA ALA A 365 -5.34 -17.63 11.83
C ALA A 365 -6.04 -16.46 11.11
N GLU A 366 -6.60 -15.49 11.83
CA GLU A 366 -7.25 -14.32 11.21
C GLU A 366 -6.26 -13.48 10.40
N GLU A 367 -5.04 -13.28 10.89
CA GLU A 367 -4.02 -12.51 10.18
C GLU A 367 -3.52 -13.27 8.94
N VAL A 368 -3.26 -14.57 9.08
CA VAL A 368 -2.81 -15.43 7.98
C VAL A 368 -3.87 -15.48 6.87
N VAL A 369 -5.13 -15.71 7.24
CA VAL A 369 -6.24 -15.81 6.29
C VAL A 369 -6.47 -14.50 5.55
N ASN A 370 -6.45 -13.36 6.26
CA ASN A 370 -6.64 -12.06 5.62
C ASN A 370 -5.49 -11.71 4.66
N ASP A 371 -4.27 -12.11 4.98
CA ASP A 371 -3.11 -11.94 4.10
C ASP A 371 -3.25 -12.79 2.82
N LEU A 372 -3.62 -14.08 2.96
CA LEU A 372 -3.80 -14.97 1.82
C LEU A 372 -4.94 -14.52 0.90
N ILE A 373 -6.08 -14.08 1.47
CA ILE A 373 -7.23 -13.60 0.69
C ILE A 373 -6.88 -12.29 -0.05
N SER A 374 -6.26 -11.32 0.64
CA SER A 374 -5.90 -10.03 0.04
C SER A 374 -4.90 -10.19 -1.10
N ASN A 375 -4.00 -11.17 -1.00
CA ASN A 375 -3.03 -11.50 -2.04
C ASN A 375 -3.55 -12.53 -3.07
N GLN A 376 -4.84 -12.89 -3.04
CA GLN A 376 -5.48 -13.85 -3.94
C GLN A 376 -4.82 -15.25 -3.95
N LYS A 377 -4.18 -15.63 -2.85
CA LYS A 377 -3.48 -16.92 -2.67
C LYS A 377 -4.43 -18.00 -2.17
N TYR A 378 -5.47 -18.30 -2.95
CA TYR A 378 -6.53 -19.24 -2.55
C TYR A 378 -6.06 -20.70 -2.46
N ASP A 379 -5.11 -21.10 -3.28
CA ASP A 379 -4.57 -22.48 -3.26
C ASP A 379 -3.69 -22.72 -2.01
N ASP A 380 -2.98 -21.69 -1.55
CA ASP A 380 -2.23 -21.74 -0.29
C ASP A 380 -3.19 -21.87 0.90
N LEU A 381 -4.35 -21.22 0.84
CA LEU A 381 -5.39 -21.33 1.87
C LEU A 381 -6.00 -22.75 1.92
N ARG A 382 -6.25 -23.38 0.77
CA ARG A 382 -6.67 -24.81 0.71
C ARG A 382 -5.58 -25.74 1.22
N THR A 383 -4.32 -25.47 0.86
CA THR A 383 -3.17 -26.23 1.36
C THR A 383 -3.06 -26.11 2.88
N LEU A 384 -3.25 -24.91 3.43
CA LEU A 384 -3.26 -24.67 4.87
C LEU A 384 -4.35 -25.48 5.56
N GLN A 385 -5.57 -25.50 5.01
CA GLN A 385 -6.67 -26.31 5.55
C GLN A 385 -6.32 -27.79 5.67
N SER A 386 -5.59 -28.35 4.70
CA SER A 386 -5.17 -29.76 4.75
C SER A 386 -4.16 -30.06 5.86
N LYS A 387 -3.45 -29.04 6.35
CA LYS A 387 -2.39 -29.15 7.37
C LYS A 387 -2.89 -28.82 8.79
N ILE A 388 -3.96 -28.04 8.92
CA ILE A 388 -4.48 -27.62 10.21
C ILE A 388 -6.00 -27.51 10.20
N ASP A 389 -6.63 -28.12 11.23
CA ASP A 389 -8.04 -27.92 11.50
C ASP A 389 -8.24 -26.63 12.31
N ASN A 390 -8.63 -25.56 11.62
CA ASN A 390 -8.90 -24.26 12.25
C ASN A 390 -10.22 -23.67 11.69
N PRO A 391 -11.17 -23.23 12.53
CA PRO A 391 -12.47 -22.72 12.08
C PRO A 391 -12.39 -21.56 11.10
N VAL A 392 -11.41 -20.66 11.27
CA VAL A 392 -11.21 -19.47 10.41
C VAL A 392 -10.80 -19.90 9.01
N VAL A 393 -9.82 -20.81 8.93
CA VAL A 393 -9.36 -21.36 7.65
C VAL A 393 -10.47 -22.18 6.98
N ASN A 394 -11.14 -23.03 7.75
CA ASN A 394 -12.23 -23.88 7.25
C ASN A 394 -13.40 -23.07 6.71
N TYR A 395 -13.75 -21.94 7.34
CA TYR A 395 -14.84 -21.09 6.91
C TYR A 395 -14.58 -20.51 5.51
N GLU A 396 -13.39 -19.96 5.29
CA GLU A 396 -13.05 -19.32 4.03
C GLU A 396 -12.88 -20.34 2.91
N VAL A 397 -12.28 -21.50 3.18
CA VAL A 397 -12.20 -22.59 2.19
C VAL A 397 -13.58 -23.14 1.87
N ALA A 398 -14.46 -23.29 2.87
CA ALA A 398 -15.84 -23.70 2.63
C ALA A 398 -16.56 -22.74 1.68
N PHE A 399 -16.36 -21.43 1.84
CA PHE A 399 -16.93 -20.43 0.93
C PHE A 399 -16.35 -20.55 -0.48
N LEU A 400 -15.03 -20.64 -0.62
CA LEU A 400 -14.35 -20.76 -1.92
C LEU A 400 -14.74 -22.04 -2.67
N ASP A 401 -14.94 -23.13 -1.95
CA ASP A 401 -15.35 -24.42 -2.49
C ASP A 401 -16.88 -24.53 -2.66
N LYS A 402 -17.64 -23.46 -2.36
CA LYS A 402 -19.10 -23.41 -2.45
C LYS A 402 -19.81 -24.44 -1.56
N LYS A 403 -19.20 -24.81 -0.44
CA LYS A 403 -19.76 -25.69 0.59
C LYS A 403 -20.61 -24.86 1.56
N TRP A 404 -21.77 -24.42 1.09
CA TRP A 404 -22.60 -23.43 1.79
C TRP A 404 -23.05 -23.88 3.18
N GLU A 405 -23.36 -25.16 3.37
CA GLU A 405 -23.73 -25.72 4.68
C GLU A 405 -22.59 -25.61 5.69
N ASP A 406 -21.35 -25.78 5.24
CA ASP A 406 -20.18 -25.67 6.09
C ASP A 406 -19.95 -24.21 6.52
N VAL A 407 -20.15 -23.25 5.62
CA VAL A 407 -20.11 -21.80 5.92
C VAL A 407 -21.11 -21.45 7.02
N VAL A 408 -22.36 -21.92 6.90
CA VAL A 408 -23.40 -21.66 7.91
C VAL A 408 -23.05 -22.33 9.25
N ARG A 409 -22.55 -23.57 9.23
CA ARG A 409 -22.17 -24.29 10.46
C ARG A 409 -21.02 -23.62 11.21
N LEU A 410 -20.11 -22.97 10.49
CA LEU A 410 -18.91 -22.34 11.05
C LEU A 410 -19.13 -20.89 11.49
N LYS A 411 -20.27 -20.27 11.19
CA LYS A 411 -20.54 -18.85 11.45
C LYS A 411 -20.29 -18.42 12.91
N ASP A 412 -20.64 -19.26 13.88
CA ASP A 412 -20.50 -18.94 15.31
C ASP A 412 -19.08 -19.24 15.85
N LYS A 413 -18.20 -19.79 15.01
CA LYS A 413 -16.81 -20.14 15.36
C LYS A 413 -15.78 -19.18 14.78
N VAL A 414 -16.22 -18.16 14.06
CA VAL A 414 -15.35 -17.16 13.42
C VAL A 414 -15.88 -15.77 13.70
N LYS A 415 -15.00 -14.76 13.71
CA LYS A 415 -15.43 -13.37 13.87
C LYS A 415 -16.19 -12.95 12.60
N MET A 416 -17.43 -12.48 12.75
CA MET A 416 -18.17 -11.87 11.64
C MET A 416 -17.55 -10.50 11.30
N THR A 417 -17.25 -10.34 10.03
CA THR A 417 -16.76 -9.11 9.40
C THR A 417 -17.70 -8.82 8.24
N ASP A 418 -17.74 -7.59 7.74
CA ASP A 418 -18.60 -7.23 6.60
C ASP A 418 -18.42 -8.18 5.40
N ARG A 419 -17.18 -8.66 5.17
CA ARG A 419 -16.87 -9.69 4.17
C ARG A 419 -17.58 -11.01 4.48
N ARG A 420 -17.45 -11.52 5.70
CA ARG A 420 -18.05 -12.80 6.12
C ARG A 420 -19.56 -12.73 6.23
N GLU A 421 -20.12 -11.58 6.58
CA GLU A 421 -21.56 -11.36 6.53
C GLU A 421 -22.09 -11.44 5.11
N ASN A 422 -21.38 -10.84 4.14
CA ASN A 422 -21.68 -11.02 2.71
C ASN A 422 -21.56 -12.50 2.29
N GLN A 423 -20.51 -13.21 2.71
CA GLN A 423 -20.32 -14.63 2.39
C GLN A 423 -21.42 -15.51 2.98
N LEU A 424 -21.81 -15.25 4.23
CA LEU A 424 -22.91 -15.92 4.92
C LEU A 424 -24.24 -15.64 4.24
N LEU A 425 -24.47 -14.41 3.77
CA LEU A 425 -25.64 -14.05 3.00
C LEU A 425 -25.73 -14.87 1.72
N SER A 426 -24.67 -14.92 0.91
CA SER A 426 -24.63 -15.74 -0.31
C SER A 426 -24.88 -17.22 0.00
N ALA A 427 -24.32 -17.75 1.10
CA ALA A 427 -24.59 -19.11 1.55
C ALA A 427 -26.07 -19.35 1.88
N TYR A 428 -26.72 -18.45 2.62
CA TYR A 428 -28.16 -18.55 2.90
C TYR A 428 -29.01 -18.50 1.64
N LEU A 429 -28.69 -17.61 0.70
CA LEU A 429 -29.41 -17.48 -0.57
C LEU A 429 -29.29 -18.76 -1.41
N HIS A 430 -28.08 -19.33 -1.51
CA HIS A 430 -27.85 -20.59 -2.22
C HIS A 430 -28.53 -21.80 -1.58
N LEU A 431 -28.61 -21.85 -0.25
CA LEU A 431 -29.34 -22.88 0.49
C LEU A 431 -30.86 -22.67 0.49
N GLY A 432 -31.36 -21.58 -0.10
CA GLY A 432 -32.77 -21.23 -0.08
C GLY A 432 -33.31 -20.82 1.30
N ARG A 433 -32.43 -20.49 2.25
CA ARG A 433 -32.77 -20.06 3.62
C ARG A 433 -33.11 -18.57 3.65
N MET A 434 -34.17 -18.20 2.94
CA MET A 434 -34.54 -16.79 2.73
C MET A 434 -34.88 -16.04 4.02
N ASP A 435 -35.48 -16.71 5.00
CA ASP A 435 -35.81 -16.09 6.29
C ASP A 435 -34.55 -15.75 7.09
N GLU A 436 -33.54 -16.62 7.04
CA GLU A 436 -32.22 -16.38 7.66
C GLU A 436 -31.49 -15.25 6.94
N ALA A 437 -31.53 -15.22 5.60
CA ALA A 437 -30.97 -14.13 4.80
C ALA A 437 -31.61 -12.78 5.13
N LYS A 438 -32.95 -12.71 5.21
CA LYS A 438 -33.67 -11.48 5.54
C LYS A 438 -33.37 -10.98 6.95
N LYS A 439 -33.23 -11.89 7.92
CA LYS A 439 -32.85 -11.54 9.30
C LYS A 439 -31.42 -10.98 9.36
N LEU A 440 -30.49 -11.56 8.60
CA LEU A 440 -29.09 -11.12 8.58
C LEU A 440 -28.95 -9.67 8.06
N VAL A 441 -29.79 -9.27 7.10
CA VAL A 441 -29.67 -7.97 6.41
C VAL A 441 -30.64 -6.90 6.92
N ALA A 442 -31.37 -7.17 8.01
CA ALA A 442 -32.44 -6.31 8.50
C ALA A 442 -31.99 -4.87 8.80
N GLU A 443 -30.71 -4.69 9.15
CA GLU A 443 -30.10 -3.40 9.49
C GLU A 443 -29.16 -2.86 8.39
N SER A 444 -29.03 -3.56 7.25
CA SER A 444 -28.08 -3.23 6.18
C SER A 444 -28.80 -2.98 4.85
N PRO A 445 -29.06 -1.71 4.45
CA PRO A 445 -29.77 -1.38 3.21
C PRO A 445 -29.13 -1.99 1.95
N GLU A 446 -27.80 -1.98 1.88
CA GLU A 446 -27.04 -2.53 0.75
C GLU A 446 -27.22 -4.06 0.61
N LEU A 447 -27.19 -4.78 1.72
CA LEU A 447 -27.38 -6.24 1.72
C LEU A 447 -28.85 -6.61 1.46
N SER A 448 -29.79 -5.79 1.94
CA SER A 448 -31.21 -5.94 1.66
C SER A 448 -31.50 -5.85 0.16
N GLN A 449 -30.85 -4.93 -0.56
CA GLN A 449 -30.95 -4.84 -2.02
C GLN A 449 -30.47 -6.13 -2.71
N LYS A 450 -29.35 -6.72 -2.26
CA LYS A 450 -28.86 -8.00 -2.80
C LYS A 450 -29.87 -9.14 -2.65
N VAL A 451 -30.56 -9.22 -1.51
CA VAL A 451 -31.62 -10.22 -1.28
C VAL A 451 -32.79 -10.00 -2.25
N GLN A 452 -33.22 -8.76 -2.43
CA GLN A 452 -34.30 -8.43 -3.38
C GLN A 452 -33.92 -8.77 -4.82
N ASP A 453 -32.70 -8.42 -5.24
CA ASP A 453 -32.20 -8.72 -6.58
C ASP A 453 -32.12 -10.24 -6.82
N PHE A 454 -31.67 -11.00 -5.82
CA PHE A 454 -31.66 -12.47 -5.87
C PHE A 454 -33.08 -13.03 -6.01
N GLU A 455 -34.04 -12.57 -5.19
CA GLU A 455 -35.43 -13.00 -5.29
C GLU A 455 -36.05 -12.68 -6.66
N MET A 456 -35.80 -11.47 -7.18
CA MET A 456 -36.29 -11.07 -8.50
C MET A 456 -35.73 -11.96 -9.61
N LYS A 457 -34.42 -12.19 -9.62
CA LYS A 457 -33.77 -13.05 -10.62
C LYS A 457 -34.26 -14.50 -10.52
N LYS A 458 -34.45 -15.03 -9.31
CA LYS A 458 -34.97 -16.39 -9.11
C LYS A 458 -36.40 -16.53 -9.64
N LYS A 459 -37.28 -15.55 -9.37
CA LYS A 459 -38.64 -15.49 -9.96
C LYS A 459 -38.61 -15.39 -11.48
N GLN A 460 -37.69 -14.64 -12.07
CA GLN A 460 -37.52 -14.57 -13.52
C GLN A 460 -37.13 -15.92 -14.12
N VAL A 461 -36.20 -16.65 -13.47
CA VAL A 461 -35.81 -18.00 -13.88
C VAL A 461 -37.00 -18.96 -13.84
N GLU A 462 -37.80 -18.94 -12.76
CA GLU A 462 -39.01 -19.77 -12.65
C GLU A 462 -40.03 -19.45 -13.75
N ASN A 463 -40.29 -18.17 -14.01
CA ASN A 463 -41.18 -17.73 -15.08
C ASN A 463 -40.68 -18.19 -16.47
N LEU A 464 -39.39 -18.09 -16.76
CA LEU A 464 -38.82 -18.59 -18.01
C LEU A 464 -38.92 -20.11 -18.13
N LYS A 465 -38.69 -20.86 -17.04
CA LYS A 465 -38.88 -22.31 -17.01
C LYS A 465 -40.34 -22.69 -17.31
N MET A 466 -41.32 -21.94 -16.79
CA MET A 466 -42.73 -22.13 -17.16
C MET A 466 -43.00 -21.82 -18.64
N GLN A 467 -42.39 -20.76 -19.19
CA GLN A 467 -42.51 -20.45 -20.63
C GLN A 467 -41.94 -21.56 -21.51
N VAL A 468 -40.79 -22.15 -21.12
CA VAL A 468 -40.21 -23.31 -21.82
C VAL A 468 -41.22 -24.47 -21.87
N GLN A 469 -41.84 -24.81 -20.74
CA GLN A 469 -42.86 -25.86 -20.69
C GLN A 469 -44.08 -25.54 -21.56
N GLN A 470 -44.50 -24.28 -21.61
CA GLN A 470 -45.64 -23.85 -22.41
C GLN A 470 -45.35 -23.92 -23.91
N VAL A 471 -44.16 -23.48 -24.34
CA VAL A 471 -43.69 -23.60 -25.73
C VAL A 471 -43.62 -25.07 -26.15
N GLN A 472 -43.09 -25.93 -25.27
CA GLN A 472 -43.02 -27.38 -25.54
C GLN A 472 -44.41 -28.02 -25.74
N LYS A 473 -45.44 -27.55 -25.02
CA LYS A 473 -46.81 -28.07 -25.12
C LYS A 473 -47.61 -27.51 -26.30
N ASN A 474 -47.45 -26.23 -26.61
CA ASN A 474 -48.37 -25.52 -27.51
C ASN A 474 -47.83 -25.30 -28.92
N GLU A 475 -46.51 -25.20 -29.10
CA GLU A 475 -45.92 -24.97 -30.42
C GLU A 475 -45.89 -26.28 -31.20
N LYS A 476 -46.57 -26.34 -32.35
CA LYS A 476 -46.69 -27.56 -33.16
C LYS A 476 -45.58 -27.69 -34.19
N ASP A 477 -44.98 -26.57 -34.61
CA ASP A 477 -43.85 -26.56 -35.52
C ASP A 477 -42.56 -26.92 -34.75
N ALA A 478 -41.96 -28.06 -35.09
CA ALA A 478 -40.77 -28.56 -34.41
C ALA A 478 -39.58 -27.59 -34.51
N LYS A 479 -39.39 -26.95 -35.67
CA LYS A 479 -38.25 -26.05 -35.91
C LYS A 479 -38.38 -24.76 -35.10
N LYS A 480 -39.60 -24.19 -35.04
CA LYS A 480 -39.89 -23.00 -34.22
C LYS A 480 -39.83 -23.29 -32.73
N ARG A 481 -40.33 -24.46 -32.31
CA ARG A 481 -40.25 -24.91 -30.91
C ARG A 481 -38.80 -25.00 -30.44
N ASP A 482 -37.95 -25.66 -31.21
CA ASP A 482 -36.53 -25.84 -30.87
C ASP A 482 -35.79 -24.51 -30.77
N GLU A 483 -36.06 -23.57 -31.69
CA GLU A 483 -35.45 -22.24 -31.69
C GLU A 483 -35.86 -21.41 -30.45
N GLN A 484 -37.16 -21.40 -30.12
CA GLN A 484 -37.68 -20.69 -28.95
C GLN A 484 -37.18 -21.29 -27.63
N VAL A 485 -37.20 -22.62 -27.51
CA VAL A 485 -36.67 -23.33 -26.33
C VAL A 485 -35.19 -23.05 -26.16
N LYS A 486 -34.40 -23.07 -27.25
CA LYS A 486 -32.98 -22.74 -27.20
C LYS A 486 -32.73 -21.32 -26.70
N LYS A 487 -33.50 -20.34 -27.19
CA LYS A 487 -33.37 -18.94 -26.76
C LYS A 487 -33.72 -18.75 -25.28
N LEU A 488 -34.82 -19.36 -24.82
CA LEU A 488 -35.23 -19.30 -23.42
C LEU A 488 -34.22 -19.99 -22.48
N ASN A 489 -33.70 -21.15 -22.88
CA ASN A 489 -32.67 -21.86 -22.12
C ASN A 489 -31.36 -21.07 -22.01
N GLU A 490 -30.98 -20.33 -23.06
CA GLU A 490 -29.83 -19.44 -23.00
C GLU A 490 -30.06 -18.28 -22.00
N GLN A 491 -31.26 -17.69 -21.98
CA GLN A 491 -31.62 -16.67 -21.00
C GLN A 491 -31.64 -17.22 -19.56
N ILE A 492 -32.19 -18.41 -19.36
CA ILE A 492 -32.17 -19.12 -18.07
C ILE A 492 -30.72 -19.31 -17.61
N LYS A 493 -29.85 -19.79 -18.50
CA LYS A 493 -28.43 -20.02 -18.22
C LYS A 493 -27.70 -18.72 -17.83
N GLN A 494 -27.99 -17.61 -18.52
CA GLN A 494 -27.42 -16.30 -18.18
C GLN A 494 -27.89 -15.81 -16.81
N LEU A 495 -29.17 -15.95 -16.50
CA LEU A 495 -29.72 -15.56 -15.19
C LEU A 495 -29.21 -16.46 -14.06
N GLU A 496 -29.13 -17.78 -14.26
CA GLU A 496 -28.58 -18.72 -13.29
C GLU A 496 -27.08 -18.45 -13.05
N ALA A 497 -26.32 -18.09 -14.09
CA ALA A 497 -24.94 -17.64 -13.93
C ALA A 497 -24.85 -16.32 -13.14
N ALA A 498 -25.75 -15.38 -13.39
CA ALA A 498 -25.82 -14.12 -12.65
C ALA A 498 -26.25 -14.31 -11.18
N ILE A 499 -27.08 -15.32 -10.89
CA ILE A 499 -27.45 -15.73 -9.53
C ILE A 499 -26.26 -16.39 -8.82
N ASN A 500 -25.49 -17.23 -9.53
CA ASN A 500 -24.30 -17.89 -8.98
C ASN A 500 -23.12 -16.95 -8.69
N ASN A 501 -23.21 -15.70 -9.12
CA ASN A 501 -22.21 -14.66 -8.86
C ASN A 501 -22.67 -13.64 -7.79
N ILE A 502 -23.88 -13.82 -7.23
CA ILE A 502 -24.36 -13.12 -6.03
C ILE A 502 -23.92 -13.96 -4.82
#